data_AF-A0A4Y3WRG2-F1
#
_entry.id   AF-A0A4Y3WRG2-F1
#
_cell.length_a   1.000
_cell.length_b   1.000
_cell.length_c   1.000
_cell.angle_alpha   90.00
_cell.angle_beta   90.00
_cell.angle_gamma   90.00
#
_symmetry.space_group_name_H-M   'P 1'
#
loop_
_entity.id
_entity.type
_entity.pdbx_description
1 polymer ?
#
loop_
_entity_poly.entity_id
_entity_poly.type
_entity_poly.pdbx_seq_one_letter_code
_entity_poly.pdbx_strand_id
1 'polypeptide(L)'
;MQLVDVRLGGPGARYALNAYGLTTAELVVRPAESPRGVVRLEHAQVGAFRDSPALWLGRSARGSVLVDGFTYGALNDTRSADARKRLHWFERVSNGYSPALYDQLAAAYQRAGQDEMAETVLIARQHRRYAAAGPAGRIWGALQRWTVGYGYRPWLAVCWLIGLWALGSVWFVGHEPVPVDADQNPVWNPWIFAADTLLPIVNLGQDGYWRLEGASQWIAGTLVAAGWILATTAAAGAARILKRV
;
A
#
# COMPACT_ATOMS: atom_id res chain seq x y z
N MET A 1 16.77 30.73 8.34
CA MET A 1 15.76 31.77 8.62
C MET A 1 14.96 31.38 9.85
N GLN A 2 14.76 32.29 10.80
CA GLN A 2 14.08 31.98 12.06
C GLN A 2 12.95 32.97 12.34
N LEU A 3 11.76 32.44 12.60
CA LEU A 3 10.53 33.15 12.94
C LEU A 3 9.98 32.53 14.23
N VAL A 4 10.43 33.02 15.38
CA VAL A 4 10.08 32.49 16.71
C VAL A 4 9.33 33.54 17.50
N ASP A 5 8.19 33.16 18.09
CA ASP A 5 7.29 34.01 18.87
C ASP A 5 6.82 35.28 18.13
N VAL A 6 6.86 35.24 16.81
CA VAL A 6 6.38 36.32 15.94
C VAL A 6 4.89 36.17 15.65
N ARG A 7 4.21 37.30 15.46
CA ARG A 7 2.86 37.36 14.89
C ARG A 7 2.96 37.41 13.38
N LEU A 8 2.47 36.38 12.70
CA LEU A 8 2.50 36.29 11.23
C LEU A 8 1.18 36.76 10.64
N GLY A 9 1.25 37.74 9.74
CA GLY A 9 0.08 38.32 9.05
C GLY A 9 -0.61 39.46 9.81
N GLY A 10 -1.53 40.13 9.12
CA GLY A 10 -2.19 41.35 9.61
C GLY A 10 -3.53 41.58 8.91
N PRO A 11 -4.31 42.59 9.34
CA PRO A 11 -5.61 42.91 8.73
C PRO A 11 -5.44 43.17 7.22
N GLY A 12 -6.15 42.40 6.39
CA GLY A 12 -6.10 42.54 4.92
C GLY A 12 -4.91 41.88 4.21
N ALA A 13 -3.97 41.27 4.94
CA ALA A 13 -2.83 40.59 4.31
C ALA A 13 -3.26 39.23 3.71
N ARG A 14 -3.04 39.06 2.39
CA ARG A 14 -3.29 37.78 1.71
C ARG A 14 -2.37 36.66 2.22
N TYR A 15 -1.10 36.96 2.42
CA TYR A 15 -0.11 36.02 2.91
C TYR A 15 0.41 36.45 4.28
N ALA A 16 0.41 35.52 5.23
CA ALA A 16 1.07 35.68 6.52
C ALA A 16 2.57 35.40 6.42
N LEU A 17 2.95 34.49 5.52
CA LEU A 17 4.33 34.19 5.13
C LEU A 17 4.33 33.66 3.71
N ASN A 18 5.14 34.24 2.82
CA ASN A 18 5.36 33.70 1.49
C ASN A 18 6.83 33.28 1.35
N ALA A 19 7.07 31.97 1.40
CA ALA A 19 8.37 31.34 1.24
C ALA A 19 8.37 30.39 0.03
N TYR A 20 7.59 30.73 -1.01
CA TYR A 20 7.57 29.99 -2.26
C TYR A 20 8.99 29.82 -2.83
N GLY A 21 9.39 28.58 -3.12
CA GLY A 21 10.71 28.26 -3.68
C GLY A 21 11.89 28.56 -2.76
N LEU A 22 11.66 28.84 -1.47
CA LEU A 22 12.73 29.17 -0.52
C LEU A 22 13.71 27.99 -0.42
N THR A 23 14.99 28.24 -0.65
CA THR A 23 16.07 27.27 -0.40
C THR A 23 16.90 27.72 0.78
N THR A 24 16.93 26.95 1.87
CA THR A 24 17.68 27.31 3.07
C THR A 24 18.13 26.09 3.87
N ALA A 25 19.27 26.20 4.57
CA ALA A 25 19.76 25.12 5.42
C ALA A 25 18.86 24.87 6.63
N GLU A 26 18.26 25.92 7.20
CA GLU A 26 17.36 25.80 8.35
C GLU A 26 16.21 26.81 8.25
N LEU A 27 14.99 26.34 8.43
CA LEU A 27 13.78 27.15 8.53
C LEU A 27 13.07 26.83 9.85
N VAL A 28 12.98 27.84 10.73
CA VAL A 28 12.25 27.76 12.00
C VAL A 28 11.02 28.63 11.92
N VAL A 29 9.83 28.04 12.03
CA VAL A 29 8.54 28.74 12.02
C VAL A 29 7.73 28.31 13.25
N ARG A 30 7.85 29.11 14.31
CA ARG A 30 7.21 28.90 15.60
C ARG A 30 6.47 30.18 16.02
N PRO A 31 5.34 30.52 15.37
CA PRO A 31 4.62 31.74 15.68
C PRO A 31 3.97 31.67 17.07
N ALA A 32 3.82 32.83 17.72
CA ALA A 32 3.20 32.94 19.04
C ALA A 32 1.69 32.67 19.00
N GLU A 33 1.04 33.07 17.90
CA GLU A 33 -0.38 32.82 17.63
C GLU A 33 -0.53 32.24 16.21
N SER A 34 -1.71 31.68 15.90
CA SER A 34 -1.95 31.16 14.57
C SER A 34 -1.86 32.25 13.50
N PRO A 35 -1.16 32.01 12.37
CA PRO A 35 -0.97 33.01 11.32
C PRO A 35 -2.29 33.58 10.78
N ARG A 36 -2.33 34.90 10.57
CA ARG A 36 -3.46 35.63 10.00
C ARG A 36 -3.23 35.87 8.50
N GLY A 37 -3.51 34.85 7.69
CA GLY A 37 -3.30 34.84 6.24
C GLY A 37 -2.72 33.52 5.76
N VAL A 38 -2.43 33.40 4.46
CA VAL A 38 -1.88 32.17 3.88
C VAL A 38 -0.37 32.08 4.16
N VAL A 39 0.08 30.92 4.63
CA VAL A 39 1.49 30.53 4.72
C VAL A 39 1.83 29.68 3.51
N ARG A 40 2.62 30.22 2.59
CA ARG A 40 3.02 29.54 1.36
C ARG A 40 4.43 28.99 1.49
N LEU A 41 4.56 27.67 1.50
CA LEU A 41 5.81 26.91 1.53
C LEU A 41 6.00 26.07 0.26
N GLU A 42 5.19 26.31 -0.77
CA GLU A 42 5.23 25.52 -2.01
C GLU A 42 6.63 25.58 -2.64
N HIS A 43 7.11 24.43 -3.10
CA HIS A 43 8.44 24.25 -3.68
C HIS A 43 9.63 24.69 -2.80
N ALA A 44 9.42 24.97 -1.52
CA ALA A 44 10.54 25.28 -0.63
C ALA A 44 11.37 24.02 -0.33
N GLN A 45 12.68 24.21 -0.25
CA GLN A 45 13.69 23.17 0.00
C GLN A 45 14.47 23.54 1.25
N VAL A 46 14.28 22.78 2.32
CA VAL A 46 14.84 23.13 3.63
C VAL A 46 15.71 22.00 4.17
N GLY A 47 16.90 22.30 4.67
CA GLY A 47 17.73 21.31 5.36
C GLY A 47 17.11 20.83 6.67
N ALA A 48 16.79 21.72 7.60
CA ALA A 48 16.09 21.40 8.84
C ALA A 48 14.86 22.30 9.02
N PHE A 49 13.69 21.69 9.19
CA PHE A 49 12.43 22.40 9.41
C PHE A 49 11.95 22.23 10.86
N ARG A 50 11.76 23.34 11.56
CA ARG A 50 11.26 23.37 12.94
C ARG A 50 9.93 24.10 12.98
N ASP A 51 8.89 23.40 13.39
CA ASP A 51 7.52 23.89 13.45
C ASP A 51 6.94 23.95 14.87
N SER A 52 5.75 24.52 15.01
CA SER A 52 4.96 24.43 16.24
C SER A 52 3.49 24.14 15.92
N PRO A 53 2.71 23.61 16.87
CA PRO A 53 1.28 23.35 16.68
C PRO A 53 0.50 24.62 16.28
N ALA A 54 0.95 25.81 16.74
CA ALA A 54 0.30 27.08 16.42
C ALA A 54 0.27 27.39 14.92
N LEU A 55 1.27 26.92 14.16
CA LEU A 55 1.35 27.05 12.70
C LEU A 55 0.23 26.26 12.00
N TRP A 56 -0.11 25.09 12.53
CA TRP A 56 -0.99 24.12 11.86
C TRP A 56 -2.43 24.09 12.39
N LEU A 57 -2.65 24.40 13.67
CA LEU A 57 -3.93 24.22 14.37
C LEU A 57 -4.84 25.46 14.36
N GLY A 58 -4.49 26.51 13.62
CA GLY A 58 -5.20 27.78 13.62
C GLY A 58 -6.64 27.73 13.11
N ARG A 59 -7.45 28.70 13.54
CA ARG A 59 -8.88 28.81 13.16
C ARG A 59 -9.11 29.06 11.65
N SER A 60 -8.06 29.48 10.93
CA SER A 60 -8.01 29.62 9.47
C SER A 60 -7.42 28.39 8.74
N ALA A 61 -7.07 27.31 9.45
CA ALA A 61 -6.22 26.21 8.99
C ALA A 61 -6.65 25.46 7.72
N ARG A 62 -7.93 25.43 7.33
CA ARG A 62 -8.32 24.74 6.08
C ARG A 62 -7.83 25.56 4.89
N GLY A 63 -6.78 25.08 4.22
CA GLY A 63 -6.18 25.73 3.05
C GLY A 63 -5.32 26.95 3.35
N SER A 64 -4.98 27.24 4.62
CA SER A 64 -4.12 28.38 4.95
C SER A 64 -2.63 28.06 4.89
N VAL A 65 -2.20 26.80 4.80
CA VAL A 65 -0.80 26.46 4.56
C VAL A 65 -0.68 25.66 3.27
N LEU A 66 0.02 26.24 2.30
CA LEU A 66 0.28 25.60 1.01
C LEU A 66 1.66 24.95 1.06
N VAL A 67 1.70 23.63 0.99
CA VAL A 67 2.93 22.82 1.14
C VAL A 67 3.21 21.95 -0.07
N ASP A 68 2.61 22.26 -1.22
CA ASP A 68 2.82 21.46 -2.42
C ASP A 68 4.28 21.55 -2.90
N GLY A 69 4.91 20.41 -3.16
CA GLY A 69 6.34 20.33 -3.49
C GLY A 69 7.29 20.77 -2.37
N PHE A 70 6.84 20.94 -1.12
CA PHE A 70 7.70 21.26 0.02
C PHE A 70 8.55 20.05 0.43
N THR A 71 9.88 20.22 0.54
CA THR A 71 10.81 19.17 0.94
C THR A 71 11.67 19.58 2.13
N TYR A 72 11.93 18.63 3.03
CA TYR A 72 12.78 18.88 4.20
C TYR A 72 13.74 17.73 4.56
N GLY A 73 14.94 18.12 4.99
CA GLY A 73 16.05 17.25 5.41
C GLY A 73 15.84 16.59 6.79
N ALA A 74 15.41 17.38 7.76
CA ALA A 74 15.14 16.96 9.13
C ALA A 74 13.92 17.72 9.65
N LEU A 75 13.15 17.08 10.53
CA LEU A 75 11.91 17.65 11.07
C LEU A 75 11.94 17.71 12.59
N ASN A 76 12.19 18.90 13.14
CA ASN A 76 12.12 19.21 14.58
C ASN A 76 12.79 18.17 15.50
N ASP A 77 12.60 18.27 16.83
CA ASP A 77 12.93 17.15 17.71
C ASP A 77 11.86 16.07 17.56
N THR A 78 12.14 15.10 16.68
CA THR A 78 11.27 13.95 16.39
C THR A 78 10.98 13.10 17.63
N ARG A 79 11.70 13.28 18.76
CA ARG A 79 11.48 12.52 20.00
C ARG A 79 10.25 12.96 20.80
N SER A 80 9.78 14.19 20.62
CA SER A 80 8.71 14.76 21.47
C SER A 80 7.31 14.72 20.86
N ALA A 81 7.19 14.42 19.56
CA ALA A 81 5.92 14.51 18.84
C ALA A 81 5.52 13.16 18.24
N ASP A 82 4.41 12.61 18.74
CA ASP A 82 3.73 11.43 18.19
C ASP A 82 3.46 11.62 16.69
N ALA A 83 3.95 10.70 15.85
CA ALA A 83 3.81 10.75 14.41
C ALA A 83 2.34 10.86 13.96
N ARG A 84 1.41 10.26 14.71
CA ARG A 84 -0.03 10.39 14.45
C ARG A 84 -0.54 11.81 14.65
N LYS A 85 -0.08 12.51 15.69
CA LYS A 85 -0.49 13.91 15.95
C LYS A 85 0.02 14.84 14.85
N ARG A 86 1.29 14.69 14.45
CA ARG A 86 1.87 15.45 13.35
C ARG A 86 1.14 15.20 12.04
N LEU A 87 0.86 13.94 11.74
CA LEU A 87 0.09 13.59 10.55
C LEU A 87 -1.28 14.26 10.55
N HIS A 88 -1.99 14.23 11.69
CA HIS A 88 -3.28 14.89 11.83
C HIS A 88 -3.21 16.40 11.56
N TRP A 89 -2.13 17.08 11.97
CA TRP A 89 -1.92 18.50 11.68
C TRP A 89 -1.80 18.77 10.19
N PHE A 90 -0.97 17.99 9.49
CA PHE A 90 -0.79 18.10 8.04
C PHE A 90 -2.10 17.81 7.29
N GLU A 91 -2.83 16.76 7.67
CA GLU A 91 -4.11 16.38 7.04
C GLU A 91 -5.20 17.44 7.19
N ARG A 92 -5.22 18.20 8.30
CA ARG A 92 -6.20 19.28 8.49
C ARG A 92 -5.99 20.46 7.55
N VAL A 93 -4.76 20.63 7.07
CA VAL A 93 -4.33 21.83 6.35
C VAL A 93 -4.18 21.56 4.86
N SER A 94 -3.78 20.36 4.46
CA SER A 94 -3.70 19.94 3.06
C SER A 94 -5.09 19.96 2.42
N ASN A 95 -5.23 20.67 1.30
CA ASN A 95 -6.45 20.67 0.50
C ASN A 95 -6.52 19.39 -0.35
N GLY A 96 -6.84 18.27 0.29
CA GLY A 96 -6.93 16.94 -0.34
C GLY A 96 -5.82 15.96 0.06
N TYR A 97 -5.88 14.76 -0.49
CA TYR A 97 -4.90 13.70 -0.23
C TYR A 97 -3.66 13.89 -1.12
N SER A 98 -2.53 14.26 -0.52
CA SER A 98 -1.23 14.32 -1.20
C SER A 98 -0.31 13.19 -0.74
N PRO A 99 -0.04 12.17 -1.57
CA PRO A 99 0.89 11.09 -1.24
C PRO A 99 2.31 11.58 -0.91
N ALA A 100 2.76 12.66 -1.55
CA ALA A 100 4.11 13.18 -1.41
C ALA A 100 4.42 13.66 0.03
N LEU A 101 3.41 14.18 0.73
CA LEU A 101 3.57 14.67 2.11
C LEU A 101 3.85 13.53 3.09
N TYR A 102 3.24 12.36 2.88
CA TYR A 102 3.48 11.16 3.67
C TYR A 102 4.90 10.63 3.43
N ASP A 103 5.33 10.59 2.17
CA ASP A 103 6.65 10.09 1.80
C ASP A 103 7.77 10.98 2.35
N GLN A 104 7.59 12.32 2.33
CA GLN A 104 8.52 13.26 2.95
C GLN A 104 8.62 13.09 4.47
N LEU A 105 7.47 12.93 5.14
CA LEU A 105 7.42 12.75 6.59
C LEU A 105 8.06 11.42 7.02
N ALA A 106 7.76 10.32 6.31
CA ALA A 106 8.38 9.02 6.56
C ALA A 106 9.90 9.07 6.33
N ALA A 107 10.36 9.70 5.25
CA ALA A 107 11.78 9.85 4.96
C ALA A 107 12.51 10.68 6.04
N ALA A 108 11.85 11.69 6.62
CA ALA A 108 12.42 12.48 7.71
C ALA A 108 12.57 11.66 9.00
N TYR A 109 11.60 10.80 9.34
CA TYR A 109 11.71 9.89 10.48
C TYR A 109 12.79 8.82 10.30
N GLN A 110 12.92 8.24 9.09
CA GLN A 110 13.99 7.29 8.78
C GLN A 110 15.38 7.92 8.95
N ARG A 111 15.58 9.14 8.41
CA ARG A 111 16.83 9.88 8.59
C ARG A 111 17.14 10.22 10.06
N ALA A 112 16.11 10.35 10.89
CA ALA A 112 16.24 10.55 12.33
C ALA A 112 16.42 9.23 13.11
N GLY A 113 16.46 8.06 12.45
CA GLY A 113 16.58 6.74 13.08
C GLY A 113 15.31 6.29 13.81
N GLN A 114 14.14 6.82 13.44
CA GLN A 114 12.85 6.49 14.06
C GLN A 114 11.98 5.64 13.13
N ASP A 115 12.39 4.41 12.89
CA ASP A 115 11.75 3.53 11.92
C ASP A 115 10.29 3.20 12.25
N GLU A 116 9.95 3.06 13.54
CA GLU A 116 8.58 2.82 14.00
C GLU A 116 7.62 3.97 13.63
N MET A 117 8.10 5.21 13.71
CA MET A 117 7.33 6.40 13.35
C MET A 117 7.16 6.51 11.83
N ALA A 118 8.21 6.16 11.07
CA ALA A 118 8.14 6.08 9.62
C ALA A 118 7.13 5.03 9.14
N GLU A 119 7.14 3.84 9.74
CA GLU A 119 6.18 2.78 9.45
C GLU A 119 4.74 3.22 9.73
N THR A 120 4.51 3.87 10.88
CA THR A 120 3.19 4.40 11.25
C THR A 120 2.64 5.36 10.19
N VAL A 121 3.49 6.24 9.63
CA VAL A 121 3.11 7.19 8.57
C VAL A 121 2.78 6.47 7.26
N LEU A 122 3.57 5.47 6.89
CA LEU A 122 3.34 4.69 5.67
C LEU A 122 2.06 3.83 5.76
N ILE A 123 1.77 3.24 6.92
CA ILE A 123 0.52 2.53 7.17
C ILE A 123 -0.67 3.49 7.05
N ALA A 124 -0.57 4.70 7.62
CA ALA A 124 -1.62 5.70 7.52
C ALA A 124 -1.88 6.15 6.06
N ARG A 125 -0.81 6.31 5.26
CA ARG A 125 -0.90 6.57 3.80
C ARG A 125 -1.70 5.47 3.10
N GLN A 126 -1.39 4.21 3.41
CA GLN A 126 -2.04 3.05 2.80
C GLN A 126 -3.56 3.05 3.10
N HIS A 127 -3.95 3.27 4.36
CA HIS A 127 -5.37 3.34 4.76
C HIS A 127 -6.13 4.47 4.04
N ARG A 128 -5.52 5.65 3.92
CA ARG A 128 -6.11 6.80 3.22
C ARG A 128 -6.28 6.56 1.72
N ARG A 129 -5.32 5.90 1.07
CA ARG A 129 -5.43 5.51 -0.35
C ARG A 129 -6.68 4.65 -0.61
N TYR A 130 -6.96 3.70 0.26
CA TYR A 130 -8.16 2.86 0.14
C TYR A 130 -9.46 3.59 0.52
N ALA A 131 -9.40 4.55 1.44
CA ALA A 131 -10.55 5.38 1.78
C ALA A 131 -10.93 6.37 0.65
N ALA A 132 -9.93 6.91 -0.06
CA ALA A 132 -10.12 7.85 -1.17
C ALA A 132 -10.54 7.18 -2.49
N ALA A 133 -10.29 5.87 -2.65
CA ALA A 133 -10.61 5.12 -3.88
C ALA A 133 -12.09 4.72 -4.04
N GLY A 134 -12.99 5.21 -3.18
CA GLY A 134 -14.42 4.89 -3.22
C GLY A 134 -14.74 3.42 -2.89
N PRO A 135 -16.03 3.03 -2.89
CA PRO A 135 -16.47 1.67 -2.55
C PRO A 135 -15.90 0.60 -3.50
N ALA A 136 -15.75 0.91 -4.79
CA ALA A 136 -15.13 0.03 -5.77
C ALA A 136 -13.63 -0.22 -5.49
N GLY A 137 -12.89 0.80 -5.06
CA GLY A 137 -11.49 0.65 -4.64
C GLY A 137 -11.31 -0.12 -3.33
N ARG A 138 -12.33 -0.18 -2.48
CA ARG A 138 -12.33 -0.93 -1.23
C ARG A 138 -12.57 -2.43 -1.46
N ILE A 139 -13.45 -2.77 -2.41
CA ILE A 139 -13.64 -4.15 -2.89
C ILE A 139 -12.42 -4.60 -3.69
N TRP A 140 -11.92 -3.77 -4.61
CA TRP A 140 -10.69 -4.04 -5.36
C TRP A 140 -9.45 -4.15 -4.46
N GLY A 141 -9.36 -3.33 -3.41
CA GLY A 141 -8.31 -3.40 -2.39
C GLY A 141 -8.46 -4.56 -1.41
N ALA A 142 -9.68 -5.05 -1.16
CA ALA A 142 -9.94 -6.28 -0.43
C ALA A 142 -9.57 -7.50 -1.28
N LEU A 143 -9.94 -7.50 -2.57
CA LEU A 143 -9.53 -8.49 -3.56
C LEU A 143 -7.99 -8.55 -3.63
N GLN A 144 -7.32 -7.41 -3.78
CA GLN A 144 -5.85 -7.32 -3.77
C GLN A 144 -5.22 -7.83 -2.46
N ARG A 145 -5.83 -7.59 -1.30
CA ARG A 145 -5.32 -8.14 -0.02
C ARG A 145 -5.48 -9.65 0.09
N TRP A 146 -6.42 -10.23 -0.65
CA TRP A 146 -6.72 -11.66 -0.62
C TRP A 146 -6.00 -12.46 -1.71
N THR A 147 -5.74 -11.86 -2.89
CA THR A 147 -5.12 -12.53 -4.04
C THR A 147 -3.69 -12.09 -4.34
N VAL A 148 -3.29 -10.87 -3.97
CA VAL A 148 -2.00 -10.28 -4.39
C VAL A 148 -1.35 -9.58 -3.20
N GLY A 149 -0.87 -10.36 -2.24
CA GLY A 149 0.05 -9.87 -1.22
C GLY A 149 1.21 -9.15 -1.91
N TYR A 150 1.29 -7.83 -1.76
CA TYR A 150 2.30 -6.96 -2.35
C TYR A 150 3.70 -7.48 -2.01
N GLY A 151 4.32 -8.28 -2.89
CA GLY A 151 5.75 -8.64 -2.94
C GLY A 151 6.42 -9.22 -1.68
N TYR A 152 5.74 -9.37 -0.55
CA TYR A 152 6.34 -9.69 0.75
C TYR A 152 5.87 -11.02 1.35
N ARG A 153 4.91 -11.71 0.74
CA ARG A 153 4.36 -12.97 1.27
C ARG A 153 4.05 -14.00 0.18
N PRO A 154 5.07 -14.49 -0.57
CA PRO A 154 4.89 -15.53 -1.59
C PRO A 154 4.28 -16.82 -1.01
N TRP A 155 4.45 -17.07 0.30
CA TRP A 155 3.86 -18.21 0.99
C TRP A 155 2.32 -18.26 0.94
N LEU A 156 1.62 -17.13 0.75
CA LEU A 156 0.17 -17.13 0.63
C LEU A 156 -0.32 -17.81 -0.66
N ALA A 157 0.42 -17.67 -1.76
CA ALA A 157 0.10 -18.38 -3.00
C ALA A 157 0.22 -19.90 -2.81
N VAL A 158 1.22 -20.34 -2.03
CA VAL A 158 1.38 -21.74 -1.64
C VAL A 158 0.21 -22.23 -0.78
N CYS A 159 -0.23 -21.44 0.20
CA CYS A 159 -1.42 -21.78 0.98
C CYS A 159 -2.68 -21.89 0.13
N TRP A 160 -2.87 -20.99 -0.84
CA TRP A 160 -3.98 -21.06 -1.78
C TRP A 160 -3.92 -22.30 -2.67
N LEU A 161 -2.74 -22.65 -3.19
CA LEU A 161 -2.54 -23.87 -3.96
C LEU A 161 -2.90 -25.10 -3.12
N ILE A 162 -2.39 -25.21 -1.88
CA ILE A 162 -2.68 -26.33 -0.99
C ILE A 162 -4.18 -26.40 -0.65
N GLY A 163 -4.83 -25.26 -0.38
CA GLY A 163 -6.25 -25.21 -0.06
C GLY A 163 -7.14 -25.63 -1.24
N LEU A 164 -6.88 -25.09 -2.44
CA LEU A 164 -7.61 -25.46 -3.65
C LEU A 164 -7.36 -26.92 -4.04
N TRP A 165 -6.12 -27.38 -3.91
CA TRP A 165 -5.75 -28.78 -4.12
C TRP A 165 -6.55 -29.70 -3.20
N ALA A 166 -6.54 -29.46 -1.89
CA ALA A 166 -7.25 -30.28 -0.93
C ALA A 166 -8.77 -30.27 -1.18
N LEU A 167 -9.36 -29.11 -1.46
CA LEU A 167 -10.80 -29.00 -1.78
C LEU A 167 -11.16 -29.76 -3.07
N GLY A 168 -10.36 -29.62 -4.12
CA GLY A 168 -10.53 -30.36 -5.37
C GLY A 168 -10.41 -31.86 -5.15
N SER A 169 -9.37 -32.31 -4.44
CA SER A 169 -9.18 -33.73 -4.12
C SER A 169 -10.35 -34.31 -3.35
N VAL A 170 -10.86 -33.60 -2.33
CA VAL A 170 -12.05 -34.05 -1.57
C VAL A 170 -13.27 -34.20 -2.47
N TRP A 171 -13.49 -33.28 -3.42
CA TRP A 171 -14.57 -33.42 -4.40
C TRP A 171 -14.40 -34.67 -5.27
N PHE A 172 -13.20 -34.87 -5.81
CA PHE A 172 -12.87 -35.97 -6.73
C PHE A 172 -12.76 -37.34 -6.05
N VAL A 173 -12.58 -37.40 -4.73
CA VAL A 173 -12.75 -38.63 -3.95
C VAL A 173 -14.20 -39.12 -4.01
N GLY A 174 -15.19 -38.21 -4.01
CA GLY A 174 -16.60 -38.54 -4.09
C GLY A 174 -17.16 -38.67 -5.51
N HIS A 175 -16.40 -38.24 -6.53
CA HIS A 175 -16.85 -38.16 -7.92
C HIS A 175 -15.75 -38.68 -8.85
N GLU A 176 -15.60 -40.00 -8.90
CA GLU A 176 -14.68 -40.67 -9.81
C GLU A 176 -15.14 -40.49 -11.27
N PRO A 177 -14.30 -39.91 -12.14
CA PRO A 177 -14.61 -39.73 -13.55
C PRO A 177 -14.41 -41.03 -14.33
N VAL A 178 -15.08 -41.12 -15.47
CA VAL A 178 -14.96 -42.27 -16.36
C VAL A 178 -13.71 -42.09 -17.25
N PRO A 179 -12.89 -43.13 -17.45
CA PRO A 179 -11.76 -43.04 -18.38
C PRO A 179 -12.24 -42.78 -19.81
N VAL A 180 -11.52 -41.91 -20.53
CA VAL A 180 -11.81 -41.58 -21.94
C VAL A 180 -11.54 -42.77 -22.85
N ASP A 181 -10.51 -43.55 -22.53
CA ASP A 181 -10.10 -44.76 -23.24
C ASP A 181 -9.82 -45.89 -22.25
N ALA A 182 -10.61 -46.96 -22.35
CA ALA A 182 -10.53 -48.10 -21.44
C ALA A 182 -9.29 -48.97 -21.68
N ASP A 183 -8.72 -48.96 -22.88
CA ASP A 183 -7.59 -49.82 -23.24
C ASP A 183 -6.28 -49.37 -22.58
N GLN A 184 -6.21 -48.10 -22.18
CA GLN A 184 -5.04 -47.50 -21.53
C GLN A 184 -4.94 -47.83 -20.02
N ASN A 185 -6.00 -48.38 -19.42
CA ASN A 185 -6.06 -48.79 -18.01
C ASN A 185 -5.47 -47.75 -17.01
N PRO A 186 -5.94 -46.48 -17.02
CA PRO A 186 -5.42 -45.48 -16.11
C PRO A 186 -5.78 -45.79 -14.65
N VAL A 187 -4.84 -45.58 -13.72
CA VAL A 187 -5.08 -45.76 -12.28
C VAL A 187 -5.60 -44.45 -11.69
N TRP A 188 -6.85 -44.45 -11.21
CA TRP A 188 -7.47 -43.27 -10.62
C TRP A 188 -6.78 -42.87 -9.31
N ASN A 189 -6.38 -41.61 -9.21
CA ASN A 189 -5.95 -41.01 -7.95
C ASN A 189 -6.44 -39.56 -7.87
N PRO A 190 -7.42 -39.24 -6.99
CA PRO A 190 -8.04 -37.92 -6.92
C PRO A 190 -7.08 -36.83 -6.41
N TRP A 191 -6.06 -37.21 -5.63
CA TRP A 191 -5.04 -36.29 -5.14
C TRP A 191 -4.07 -35.88 -6.24
N ILE A 192 -3.65 -36.84 -7.06
CA ILE A 192 -2.78 -36.60 -8.20
C ILE A 192 -3.55 -35.84 -9.28
N PHE A 193 -4.79 -36.25 -9.59
CA PHE A 193 -5.63 -35.58 -10.58
C PHE A 193 -5.87 -34.10 -10.23
N ALA A 194 -6.21 -33.79 -8.97
CA ALA A 194 -6.41 -32.42 -8.54
C ALA A 194 -5.11 -31.59 -8.60
N ALA A 195 -3.96 -32.20 -8.29
CA ALA A 195 -2.66 -31.53 -8.42
C ALA A 195 -2.31 -31.26 -9.89
N ASP A 196 -2.54 -32.25 -10.76
CA ASP A 196 -2.31 -32.19 -12.21
C ASP A 196 -3.15 -31.08 -12.85
N THR A 197 -4.43 -31.00 -12.45
CA THR A 197 -5.37 -29.97 -12.91
C THR A 197 -4.98 -28.57 -12.42
N LEU A 198 -4.44 -28.46 -11.20
CA LEU A 198 -4.11 -27.18 -10.58
C LEU A 198 -2.72 -26.64 -10.99
N LEU A 199 -1.79 -27.51 -11.38
CA LEU A 199 -0.41 -27.15 -11.69
C LEU A 199 -0.17 -27.16 -13.21
N PRO A 200 -0.35 -26.01 -13.91
CA PRO A 200 -0.44 -25.99 -15.38
C PRO A 200 0.85 -26.38 -16.12
N ILE A 201 1.98 -26.49 -15.42
CA ILE A 201 3.30 -26.75 -16.00
C ILE A 201 3.71 -28.20 -15.79
N VAL A 202 3.10 -28.89 -14.82
CA VAL A 202 3.48 -30.25 -14.42
C VAL A 202 2.43 -31.21 -14.95
N ASN A 203 2.87 -32.28 -15.59
CA ASN A 203 2.00 -33.41 -15.91
C ASN A 203 2.34 -34.58 -14.98
N LEU A 204 1.37 -35.03 -14.18
CA LEU A 204 1.49 -36.13 -13.23
C LEU A 204 0.86 -37.43 -13.72
N GLY A 205 0.49 -37.49 -15.01
CA GLY A 205 -0.02 -38.68 -15.68
C GLY A 205 -1.51 -38.93 -15.49
N GLN A 206 -2.30 -37.90 -15.16
CA GLN A 206 -3.75 -38.01 -15.04
C GLN A 206 -4.48 -37.14 -16.08
N ASP A 207 -3.88 -36.05 -16.55
CA ASP A 207 -4.48 -35.16 -17.54
C ASP A 207 -4.75 -35.88 -18.88
N GLY A 208 -5.89 -35.57 -19.50
CA GLY A 208 -6.34 -36.17 -20.76
C GLY A 208 -6.92 -37.60 -20.68
N TYR A 209 -6.78 -38.30 -19.55
CA TYR A 209 -7.27 -39.68 -19.38
C TYR A 209 -8.72 -39.78 -18.91
N TRP A 210 -9.28 -38.70 -18.35
CA TRP A 210 -10.56 -38.74 -17.64
C TRP A 210 -11.59 -37.81 -18.27
N ARG A 211 -12.82 -38.33 -18.42
CA ARG A 211 -13.95 -37.57 -18.89
C ARG A 211 -14.69 -36.95 -17.71
N LEU A 212 -14.68 -35.62 -17.65
CA LEU A 212 -15.37 -34.83 -16.63
C LEU A 212 -16.72 -34.36 -17.15
N GLU A 213 -17.78 -34.58 -16.38
CA GLU A 213 -19.14 -34.15 -16.71
C GLU A 213 -19.77 -33.37 -15.55
N GLY A 214 -20.79 -32.57 -15.88
CA GLY A 214 -21.57 -31.82 -14.90
C GLY A 214 -20.73 -30.86 -14.05
N ALA A 215 -20.87 -30.93 -12.73
CA ALA A 215 -20.17 -30.05 -11.79
C ALA A 215 -18.64 -30.26 -11.80
N SER A 216 -18.17 -31.50 -12.05
CA SER A 216 -16.75 -31.84 -12.06
C SER A 216 -15.98 -31.10 -13.16
N GLN A 217 -16.60 -30.83 -14.31
CA GLN A 217 -15.99 -30.05 -15.39
C GLN A 217 -15.75 -28.59 -14.98
N TRP A 218 -16.72 -27.96 -14.31
CA TRP A 218 -16.60 -26.57 -13.85
C TRP A 218 -15.61 -26.42 -12.70
N ILE A 219 -15.56 -27.41 -11.80
CA ILE A 219 -14.58 -27.46 -10.72
C ILE A 219 -13.18 -27.58 -11.32
N ALA A 220 -12.93 -28.55 -12.19
CA ALA A 220 -11.63 -28.70 -12.85
C ALA A 220 -11.23 -27.44 -13.62
N GLY A 221 -12.15 -26.84 -14.39
CA GLY A 221 -11.88 -25.58 -15.09
C GLY A 221 -11.52 -24.43 -14.15
N THR A 222 -12.14 -24.38 -12.96
CA THR A 222 -11.82 -23.39 -11.93
C THR A 222 -10.43 -23.64 -11.32
N LEU A 223 -10.05 -24.90 -11.06
CA LEU A 223 -8.71 -25.27 -10.62
C LEU A 223 -7.66 -24.88 -11.67
N VAL A 224 -7.88 -25.18 -12.96
CA VAL A 224 -6.95 -24.79 -14.05
C VAL A 224 -6.77 -23.28 -14.11
N ALA A 225 -7.87 -22.52 -14.10
CA ALA A 225 -7.82 -21.07 -14.16
C ALA A 225 -7.08 -20.48 -12.93
N ALA A 226 -7.39 -20.98 -11.73
CA ALA A 226 -6.71 -20.58 -10.51
C ALA A 226 -5.21 -20.91 -10.54
N GLY A 227 -4.85 -22.08 -11.07
CA GLY A 227 -3.48 -22.53 -11.27
C GLY A 227 -2.65 -21.55 -12.11
N TRP A 228 -3.15 -21.14 -13.27
CA TRP A 228 -2.51 -20.15 -14.12
C TRP A 228 -2.36 -18.77 -13.46
N ILE A 229 -3.39 -18.31 -12.76
CA ILE A 229 -3.36 -17.04 -12.02
C ILE A 229 -2.29 -17.08 -10.91
N LEU A 230 -2.21 -18.17 -10.16
CA LEU A 230 -1.25 -18.32 -9.07
C LEU A 230 0.18 -18.49 -9.61
N ALA A 231 0.37 -19.26 -10.68
CA ALA A 231 1.67 -19.47 -11.31
C ALA A 231 2.27 -18.16 -11.84
N THR A 232 1.47 -17.35 -12.56
CA THR A 232 1.92 -16.04 -13.07
C THR A 232 2.24 -15.06 -11.95
N THR A 233 1.44 -15.07 -10.87
CA THR A 233 1.69 -14.26 -9.67
C THR A 233 2.99 -14.64 -8.98
N ALA A 234 3.25 -15.95 -8.82
CA ALA A 234 4.48 -16.45 -8.23
C ALA A 234 5.71 -16.10 -9.08
N ALA A 235 5.64 -16.27 -10.40
CA ALA A 235 6.72 -15.91 -11.32
C ALA A 235 7.04 -14.41 -11.28
N ALA A 236 6.02 -13.54 -11.28
CA ALA A 236 6.19 -12.10 -11.14
C ALA A 236 6.80 -11.71 -9.78
N GLY A 237 6.42 -12.43 -8.71
CA GLY A 237 7.01 -12.25 -7.38
C GLY A 237 8.50 -12.62 -7.35
N ALA A 238 8.87 -13.79 -7.87
CA ALA A 238 10.25 -14.28 -7.91
C ALA A 238 11.17 -13.38 -8.74
N ALA A 239 10.73 -12.94 -9.92
CA ALA A 239 11.50 -12.04 -10.79
C ALA A 239 11.84 -10.71 -10.11
N ARG A 240 10.99 -10.23 -9.19
CA ARG A 240 11.22 -8.99 -8.45
C ARG A 240 12.22 -9.15 -7.30
N ILE A 241 12.31 -10.35 -6.70
CA ILE A 241 13.33 -10.67 -5.68
C ILE A 241 14.71 -10.74 -6.31
N LEU A 242 14.83 -11.40 -7.47
CA LEU A 242 16.10 -11.51 -8.19
C LEU A 242 16.65 -10.16 -8.67
N LYS A 243 15.79 -9.18 -8.99
CA LYS A 243 16.22 -7.81 -9.33
C LYS A 243 16.75 -6.99 -8.14
N ARG A 244 16.70 -7.52 -6.92
CA ARG A 244 17.14 -6.82 -5.69
C ARG A 244 18.43 -7.40 -5.10
N VAL A 245 18.95 -8.49 -5.66
CA VAL A 245 20.24 -9.11 -5.31
C VAL A 245 21.24 -8.79 -6.42
#